data_AF-A0A529SMB0-F1
#
_entry.id   AF-A0A529SMB0-F1
#
_cell.length_a   1.000
_cell.length_b   1.000
_cell.length_c   1.000
_cell.angle_alpha   90.00
_cell.angle_beta   90.00
_cell.angle_gamma   90.00
#
_symmetry.space_group_name_H-M   'P 1'
#
loop_
_entity.id
_entity.type
_entity.pdbx_description
1 polymer ?
#
loop_
_entity_poly.entity_id
_entity_poly.type
_entity_poly.pdbx_seq_one_letter_code
_entity_poly.pdbx_strand_id
1 'polypeptide(L)'
;AQPGTNAYVMVAAVDVGILNLTNYKAPDPEDWFFGQRMLGLEIRDLYGRLIDGSLGTMGKIRTGGDGANMQAQGSPPTEKLVAFFSGPVELDANGKARIDFDIPQFNGTVRVMAVAWTKEAVGHAQTDVIVRDPV
;
A
#
# COMPACT_ATOMS: atom_id res chain seq x y z
N ALA A 1 6.86 -18.14 -15.87
CA ALA A 1 6.52 -17.28 -17.02
C ALA A 1 6.75 -18.08 -18.29
N GLN A 2 5.87 -17.98 -19.30
CA GLN A 2 6.17 -18.56 -20.62
C GLN A 2 7.36 -17.77 -21.23
N PRO A 3 8.33 -18.45 -21.87
CA PRO A 3 9.39 -17.75 -22.59
C PRO A 3 8.78 -16.86 -23.69
N GLY A 4 9.02 -15.55 -23.63
CA GLY A 4 8.56 -14.58 -24.65
C GLY A 4 7.52 -13.56 -24.20
N THR A 5 7.05 -13.59 -22.96
CA THR A 5 6.25 -12.49 -22.40
C THR A 5 7.17 -11.47 -21.74
N ASN A 6 7.21 -10.22 -22.25
CA ASN A 6 7.94 -9.14 -21.58
C ASN A 6 7.37 -8.96 -20.17
N ALA A 7 8.22 -9.18 -19.18
CA ALA A 7 7.88 -9.05 -17.77
C ALA A 7 8.73 -7.94 -17.17
N TYR A 8 8.11 -7.13 -16.32
CA TYR A 8 8.75 -5.98 -15.70
C TYR A 8 8.59 -6.07 -14.19
N VAL A 9 9.55 -5.48 -13.48
CA VAL A 9 9.51 -5.32 -12.03
C VAL A 9 9.94 -3.90 -11.65
N MET A 10 9.30 -3.35 -10.64
CA MET A 10 9.71 -2.14 -9.95
C MET A 10 10.02 -2.51 -8.51
N VAL A 11 11.15 -2.02 -8.00
CA VAL A 11 11.55 -2.22 -6.61
C VAL A 11 11.74 -0.87 -5.94
N ALA A 12 11.15 -0.73 -4.75
CA ALA A 12 11.37 0.38 -3.84
C ALA A 12 12.01 -0.13 -2.55
N ALA A 13 12.95 0.63 -1.99
CA ALA A 13 13.59 0.34 -0.73
C ALA A 13 13.47 1.58 0.17
N VAL A 14 12.64 1.50 1.20
CA VAL A 14 12.26 2.65 2.03
C VAL A 14 12.39 2.32 3.51
N ASP A 15 12.92 3.24 4.30
CA ASP A 15 12.95 3.11 5.76
C ASP A 15 11.55 2.93 6.35
N VAL A 16 11.38 1.88 7.19
CA VAL A 16 10.14 1.59 7.91
C VAL A 16 9.73 2.76 8.82
N GLY A 17 10.68 3.52 9.37
CA GLY A 17 10.40 4.73 10.15
C GLY A 17 9.59 5.75 9.35
N ILE A 18 9.98 6.00 8.11
CA ILE A 18 9.26 6.89 7.18
C ILE A 18 7.87 6.34 6.86
N LEU A 19 7.78 5.03 6.53
CA LEU A 19 6.50 4.40 6.18
C LEU A 19 5.49 4.45 7.34
N ASN A 20 5.97 4.34 8.58
CA ASN A 20 5.12 4.34 9.77
C ASN A 20 4.49 5.70 10.08
N LEU A 21 5.07 6.83 9.64
CA LEU A 21 4.50 8.16 9.84
C LEU A 21 3.09 8.30 9.26
N THR A 22 2.82 7.58 8.18
CA THR A 22 1.53 7.60 7.47
C THR A 22 0.84 6.24 7.46
N ASN A 23 1.40 5.24 8.18
CA ASN A 23 0.96 3.85 8.11
C ASN A 23 0.88 3.34 6.66
N TYR A 24 1.87 3.68 5.84
CA TYR A 24 1.91 3.36 4.42
C TYR A 24 1.86 1.83 4.22
N LYS A 25 1.02 1.40 3.28
CA LYS A 25 0.91 0.00 2.86
C LYS A 25 1.65 -0.19 1.54
N ALA A 26 2.38 -1.29 1.43
CA ALA A 26 2.98 -1.66 0.16
C ALA A 26 1.89 -1.76 -0.92
N PRO A 27 2.18 -1.33 -2.16
CA PRO A 27 1.22 -1.43 -3.24
C PRO A 27 0.77 -2.88 -3.46
N ASP A 28 -0.55 -3.08 -3.51
CA ASP A 28 -1.22 -4.35 -3.82
C ASP A 28 -1.96 -4.21 -5.17
N PRO A 29 -1.27 -4.46 -6.31
CA PRO A 29 -1.86 -4.34 -7.63
C PRO A 29 -2.96 -5.38 -7.89
N GLU A 30 -2.89 -6.55 -7.26
CA GLU A 30 -3.89 -7.61 -7.36
C GLU A 30 -5.23 -7.11 -6.82
N ASP A 31 -5.26 -6.58 -5.59
CA ASP A 31 -6.46 -5.99 -5.01
C ASP A 31 -6.89 -4.71 -5.75
N TRP A 32 -5.93 -3.89 -6.20
CA TRP A 32 -6.26 -2.67 -6.93
C TRP A 32 -6.99 -2.93 -8.26
N PHE A 33 -6.54 -3.91 -9.05
CA PHE A 33 -7.11 -4.22 -10.35
C PHE A 33 -8.28 -5.19 -10.28
N PHE A 34 -8.16 -6.25 -9.46
CA PHE A 34 -9.10 -7.36 -9.40
C PHE A 34 -9.95 -7.41 -8.12
N GLY A 35 -9.73 -6.47 -7.19
CA GLY A 35 -10.52 -6.36 -5.97
C GLY A 35 -11.96 -5.92 -6.22
N GLN A 36 -12.78 -6.10 -5.19
CA GLN A 36 -14.20 -5.76 -5.24
C GLN A 36 -14.40 -4.27 -5.51
N ARG A 37 -15.21 -3.95 -6.51
CA ARG A 37 -15.60 -2.57 -6.81
C ARG A 37 -16.83 -2.17 -5.99
N MET A 38 -16.90 -0.89 -5.64
CA MET A 38 -18.12 -0.31 -5.08
C MET A 38 -19.28 -0.50 -6.05
N LEU A 39 -20.47 -0.78 -5.51
CA LEU A 39 -21.68 -0.86 -6.31
C LEU A 39 -21.93 0.50 -6.96
N GLY A 40 -21.79 0.57 -8.28
CA GLY A 40 -22.02 1.79 -9.06
C GLY A 40 -23.51 2.12 -9.27
N LEU A 41 -24.39 1.55 -8.45
CA LEU A 41 -25.84 1.71 -8.56
C LEU A 41 -26.38 2.37 -7.29
N GLU A 42 -27.32 3.28 -7.51
CA GLU A 42 -28.13 3.85 -6.45
C GLU A 42 -29.55 3.25 -6.55
N ILE A 43 -30.06 2.72 -5.44
CA ILE A 43 -31.42 2.18 -5.38
C ILE A 43 -32.33 3.24 -4.76
N ARG A 44 -33.39 3.61 -5.50
CA ARG A 44 -34.43 4.52 -5.03
C ARG A 44 -35.78 3.82 -5.11
N ASP A 45 -36.55 3.88 -4.04
CA ASP A 45 -37.83 3.21 -3.94
C ASP A 45 -38.86 4.01 -3.12
N LEU A 46 -40.14 3.86 -3.47
CA LEU A 46 -41.32 4.45 -2.82
C LEU A 46 -42.08 3.45 -1.94
N TYR A 47 -41.82 2.14 -1.98
CA TYR A 47 -42.54 1.15 -1.14
C TYR A 47 -42.41 1.44 0.36
N GLY A 48 -41.29 2.04 0.80
CA GLY A 48 -41.13 2.50 2.19
C GLY A 48 -42.10 3.61 2.63
N ARG A 49 -42.79 4.28 1.70
CA ARG A 49 -43.87 5.24 2.01
C ARG A 49 -45.25 4.59 2.08
N LEU A 50 -45.38 3.35 1.60
CA LEU A 50 -46.60 2.55 1.69
C LEU A 50 -46.64 1.71 2.98
N ILE A 51 -45.49 1.50 3.61
CA ILE A 51 -45.37 0.86 4.93
C ILE A 51 -45.39 1.98 5.98
N ASP A 52 -46.40 1.97 6.85
CA ASP A 52 -46.46 2.89 7.99
C ASP A 52 -45.34 2.56 9.00
N GLY A 53 -44.32 3.42 9.05
CA GLY A 53 -43.16 3.28 9.94
C GLY A 53 -43.41 3.73 11.39
N SER A 54 -44.62 4.17 11.75
CA SER A 54 -44.93 4.73 13.08
C SER A 54 -44.92 3.73 14.24
N LEU A 55 -44.75 2.43 13.99
CA LEU A 55 -44.61 1.41 15.03
C LEU A 55 -43.18 1.31 15.62
N GLY A 56 -42.22 2.09 15.11
CA GLY A 56 -40.84 2.11 15.60
C GLY A 56 -40.53 3.34 16.46
N THR A 57 -40.10 3.14 17.71
CA THR A 57 -39.61 4.22 18.58
C THR A 57 -38.42 4.93 17.92
N MET A 58 -38.46 6.27 17.82
CA MET A 58 -37.31 7.04 17.33
C MET A 58 -36.08 6.76 18.21
N GLY A 59 -35.05 6.18 17.61
CA GLY A 59 -33.77 5.96 18.25
C GLY A 59 -33.11 7.28 18.63
N LYS A 60 -32.57 7.35 19.84
CA LYS A 60 -31.85 8.51 20.36
C LYS A 60 -30.60 8.74 19.51
N ILE A 61 -30.49 9.92 18.90
CA ILE A 61 -29.24 10.37 18.26
C ILE A 61 -28.14 10.34 19.32
N ARG A 62 -27.10 9.53 19.09
CA ARG A 62 -25.86 9.59 19.86
C ARG A 62 -24.82 10.31 19.02
N THR A 63 -24.47 11.52 19.45
CA THR A 63 -23.29 12.23 18.96
C THR A 63 -22.11 11.80 19.81
N GLY A 64 -21.09 11.22 19.17
CA GLY A 64 -19.78 10.93 19.75
C GLY A 64 -18.74 11.25 18.70
N GLY A 65 -18.21 12.46 18.75
CA GLY A 65 -17.09 12.89 17.94
C GLY A 65 -15.87 12.97 18.83
N ASP A 66 -15.06 11.92 18.84
CA ASP A 66 -13.70 12.03 19.37
C ASP A 66 -12.83 12.69 18.28
N GLY A 67 -12.81 14.02 18.29
CA GLY A 67 -11.67 14.81 17.81
C GLY A 67 -10.84 15.22 19.03
N ALA A 68 -9.52 15.04 19.08
CA ALA A 68 -8.57 15.39 18.04
C ALA A 68 -7.56 14.27 17.73
N ASN A 69 -7.20 14.25 16.45
CA ASN A 69 -6.11 13.53 15.82
C ASN A 69 -4.91 13.31 16.74
N MET A 70 -4.46 12.05 16.78
CA MET A 70 -3.08 11.68 16.99
C MET A 70 -2.21 12.43 15.95
N GLN A 71 -1.66 13.58 16.33
CA GLN A 71 -0.48 14.08 15.63
C GLN A 71 0.62 13.05 15.89
N ALA A 72 1.19 12.50 14.82
CA ALA A 72 2.46 11.79 14.90
C ALA A 72 3.50 12.79 15.43
N GLN A 73 3.72 12.81 16.74
CA GLN A 73 4.83 13.51 17.36
C GLN A 73 6.10 12.69 17.15
N GLY A 74 6.64 12.75 15.94
CA GLY A 74 8.00 12.37 15.65
C GLY A 74 8.70 13.60 15.07
N SER A 75 9.82 14.02 15.65
CA SER A 75 10.71 14.94 14.96
C SER A 75 11.08 14.33 13.60
N PRO A 76 11.03 15.09 12.49
CA PRO A 76 11.48 14.60 11.21
C PRO A 76 12.92 14.07 11.36
N PRO A 77 13.22 12.84 10.93
CA PRO A 77 14.56 12.30 11.04
C PRO A 77 15.55 13.25 10.35
N THR A 78 16.61 13.62 11.07
CA THR A 78 17.70 14.47 10.58
C THR A 78 18.75 13.66 9.80
N GLU A 79 18.59 12.34 9.75
CA GLU A 79 19.42 11.41 8.99
C GLU A 79 19.08 11.42 7.49
N LYS A 80 20.01 10.97 6.66
CA LYS A 80 19.77 10.84 5.21
C LYS A 80 18.60 9.90 4.97
N LEU A 81 17.60 10.38 4.23
CA LEU A 81 16.40 9.62 3.90
C LEU A 81 16.78 8.39 3.05
N VAL A 82 16.50 7.20 3.58
CA VAL A 82 16.57 5.95 2.81
C VAL A 82 15.22 5.76 2.12
N ALA A 83 15.15 6.24 0.88
CA ALA A 83 13.98 6.10 0.01
C ALA A 83 14.45 5.99 -1.45
N PHE A 84 14.61 4.76 -1.91
CA PHE A 84 15.10 4.46 -3.25
C PHE A 84 14.03 3.80 -4.10
N PHE A 85 14.09 4.04 -5.41
CA PHE A 85 13.18 3.47 -6.39
C PHE A 85 13.94 3.15 -7.67
N SER A 86 13.78 1.92 -8.18
CA SER A 86 14.48 1.46 -9.39
C SER A 86 13.88 2.00 -10.69
N GLY A 87 12.60 2.40 -10.67
CA GLY A 87 11.82 2.46 -11.90
C GLY A 87 11.56 1.06 -12.49
N PRO A 88 10.88 0.99 -13.64
CA PRO A 88 10.58 -0.27 -14.31
C PRO A 88 11.84 -0.92 -14.88
N VAL A 89 12.09 -2.17 -14.51
CA VAL A 89 13.20 -3.00 -14.98
C VAL A 89 12.65 -4.22 -15.68
N GLU A 90 13.09 -4.48 -16.91
CA GLU A 90 12.71 -5.68 -17.65
C GLU A 90 13.43 -6.92 -17.10
N LEU A 91 12.70 -8.03 -16.95
CA LEU A 91 13.25 -9.30 -16.52
C LEU A 91 13.99 -10.00 -17.68
N ASP A 92 15.04 -10.73 -17.35
CA ASP A 92 15.77 -11.57 -18.31
C ASP A 92 14.95 -12.79 -18.77
N ALA A 93 15.50 -13.58 -19.69
CA ALA A 93 14.86 -14.79 -20.21
C ALA A 93 14.56 -15.85 -19.15
N ASN A 94 15.17 -15.77 -17.97
CA ASN A 94 14.94 -16.65 -16.82
C ASN A 94 13.95 -16.04 -15.81
N GLY A 95 13.40 -14.86 -16.08
CA GLY A 95 12.51 -14.14 -15.18
C GLY A 95 13.23 -13.46 -14.02
N LYS A 96 14.51 -13.09 -14.17
CA LYS A 96 15.33 -12.46 -13.14
C LYS A 96 15.74 -11.05 -13.54
N ALA A 97 15.86 -10.18 -12.54
CA ALA A 97 16.52 -8.88 -12.66
C ALA A 97 17.40 -8.66 -11.43
N ARG A 98 18.49 -7.91 -11.62
CA ARG A 98 19.35 -7.46 -10.53
C ARG A 98 19.22 -5.95 -10.40
N ILE A 99 18.91 -5.50 -9.20
CA ILE A 99 18.72 -4.10 -8.85
C ILE A 99 19.59 -3.86 -7.62
N ASP A 100 20.54 -2.94 -7.73
CA ASP A 100 21.47 -2.59 -6.66
C ASP A 100 21.13 -1.17 -6.17
N PHE A 101 21.05 -0.99 -4.86
CA PHE A 101 20.85 0.30 -4.21
C PHE A 101 22.03 0.62 -3.31
N ASP A 102 22.65 1.79 -3.52
CA ASP A 102 23.75 2.27 -2.68
C ASP A 102 23.18 2.90 -1.41
N ILE A 103 23.02 2.08 -0.37
CA ILE A 103 22.51 2.53 0.93
C ILE A 103 23.63 3.27 1.67
N PRO A 104 23.43 4.54 2.07
CA PRO A 104 24.41 5.28 2.88
C PRO A 104 24.53 4.67 4.28
N GLN A 105 25.41 5.22 5.11
CA GLN A 105 25.44 4.84 6.53
C GLN A 105 24.06 5.03 7.16
N PHE A 106 23.46 3.92 7.59
CA PHE A 106 22.09 3.85 8.07
C PHE A 106 21.97 2.70 9.07
N ASN A 107 21.32 2.94 10.20
CA ASN A 107 21.04 1.93 11.22
C ASN A 107 19.53 1.85 11.43
N GLY A 108 18.91 0.79 10.93
CA GLY A 108 17.46 0.66 10.97
C GLY A 108 16.93 -0.48 10.11
N THR A 109 15.63 -0.44 9.81
CA THR A 109 14.96 -1.44 8.99
C THR A 109 14.48 -0.82 7.69
N VAL A 110 14.93 -1.38 6.57
CA VAL A 110 14.50 -0.98 5.23
C VAL A 110 13.47 -1.98 4.74
N ARG A 111 12.29 -1.50 4.38
CA ARG A 111 11.27 -2.30 3.69
C ARG A 111 11.54 -2.27 2.20
N VAL A 112 11.79 -3.45 1.63
CA VAL A 112 11.90 -3.66 0.19
C VAL A 112 10.53 -4.09 -0.32
N MET A 113 10.00 -3.37 -1.29
CA MET A 113 8.70 -3.62 -1.93
C MET A 113 8.94 -3.84 -3.42
N ALA A 114 8.31 -4.86 -3.97
CA ALA A 114 8.39 -5.17 -5.39
C ALA A 114 6.98 -5.29 -5.98
N VAL A 115 6.79 -4.68 -7.15
CA VAL A 115 5.61 -4.88 -8.00
C VAL A 115 6.09 -5.37 -9.34
N ALA A 116 5.57 -6.52 -9.78
CA ALA A 116 5.89 -7.13 -11.05
C ALA A 116 4.64 -7.24 -11.92
N TRP A 117 4.82 -7.15 -13.24
CA TRP A 117 3.71 -7.31 -14.18
C TRP A 117 4.17 -7.83 -15.53
N THR A 118 3.21 -8.39 -16.24
CA THR A 118 3.26 -8.73 -17.66
C THR A 118 2.03 -8.11 -18.32
N LYS A 119 1.76 -8.46 -19.58
CA LYS A 119 0.51 -8.10 -20.24
C LYS A 119 -0.74 -8.66 -19.53
N GLU A 120 -0.63 -9.82 -18.88
CA GLU A 120 -1.79 -10.61 -18.43
C GLU A 120 -1.84 -10.83 -16.92
N ALA A 121 -0.76 -10.51 -16.21
CA ALA A 121 -0.65 -10.77 -14.78
C ALA A 121 0.08 -9.64 -14.06
N VAL A 122 -0.29 -9.41 -12.80
CA VAL A 122 0.41 -8.54 -11.85
C VAL A 122 0.70 -9.34 -10.58
N GLY A 123 1.69 -8.88 -9.82
CA GLY A 123 2.04 -9.45 -8.54
C GLY A 123 2.78 -8.45 -7.66
N HIS A 124 2.68 -8.59 -6.34
CA HIS A 124 3.54 -7.87 -5.41
C HIS A 124 4.19 -8.76 -4.36
N ALA A 125 5.26 -8.24 -3.77
CA ALA A 125 5.90 -8.83 -2.60
C ALA A 125 6.56 -7.72 -1.77
N GLN A 126 6.71 -7.97 -0.47
CA GLN A 126 7.48 -7.10 0.41
C GLN A 126 8.29 -7.91 1.42
N THR A 127 9.41 -7.36 1.85
CA THR A 127 10.24 -7.94 2.92
C THR A 127 10.99 -6.85 3.67
N ASP A 128 11.27 -7.10 4.95
CA ASP A 128 11.99 -6.16 5.81
C ASP A 128 13.45 -6.63 5.95
N VAL A 129 14.39 -5.70 5.72
CA VAL A 129 15.83 -5.94 5.78
C VAL A 129 16.42 -5.07 6.88
N ILE A 130 17.09 -5.69 7.85
CA ILE A 130 17.76 -4.98 8.93
C ILE A 130 19.15 -4.56 8.46
N VAL A 131 19.43 -3.26 8.48
CA VAL A 131 20.72 -2.65 8.16
C VAL A 131 21.34 -2.15 9.45
N ARG A 132 22.56 -2.61 9.74
CA ARG A 132 23.32 -2.20 10.93
C ARG A 132 24.82 -2.19 10.64
N ASP A 133 25.52 -1.23 11.22
CA ASP A 133 26.97 -1.19 11.18
C ASP A 133 27.59 -2.29 12.09
N PRO A 134 28.60 -3.03 11.62
CA PRO A 134 29.40 -3.89 12.49
C PRO A 134 30.34 -2.99 13.30
N VAL A 135 30.08 -2.88 14.61
CA VAL A 135 30.96 -2.19 15.58
C VAL A 135 32.37 -2.76 15.63
#